data_AF-A0A353RGI4-F1
#
_entry.id   AF-A0A353RGI4-F1
#
_cell.length_a   1.000
_cell.length_b   1.000
_cell.length_c   1.000
_cell.angle_alpha   90.00
_cell.angle_beta   90.00
_cell.angle_gamma   90.00
#
_symmetry.space_group_name_H-M   'P 1'
#
loop_
_entity.id
_entity.type
_entity.pdbx_description
1 polymer ?
#
loop_
_entity_poly.entity_id
_entity_poly.type
_entity_poly.pdbx_seq_one_letter_code
_entity_poly.pdbx_strand_id
1 'polypeptide(L)'
;MFFGQKILRYKDEMEADLAKLVAIPSVCGPAEPGRPFGAESARALGAILKIADGMGLATKNVGNYAGHAEYGAGGDMAAVDTHVDVVPAGSGWDTDPLCL
;
A
#
# COMPACT_ATOMS: atom_id res chain seq x y z
N MET A 1 -29.26 2.01 10.05
CA MET A 1 -27.86 2.40 10.30
C MET A 1 -27.09 2.21 9.01
N PHE A 2 -26.56 3.27 8.40
CA PHE A 2 -25.81 3.16 7.14
C PHE A 2 -24.42 2.59 7.42
N PHE A 3 -24.00 1.59 6.64
CA PHE A 3 -22.69 0.94 6.78
C PHE A 3 -21.52 1.95 6.85
N GLY A 4 -21.59 3.04 6.08
CA GLY A 4 -20.56 4.09 6.05
C GLY A 4 -20.26 4.73 7.42
N GLN A 5 -21.24 4.85 8.33
CA GLN A 5 -20.98 5.40 9.66
C GLN A 5 -20.06 4.51 10.50
N LYS A 6 -20.03 3.19 10.23
CA LYS A 6 -19.13 2.26 10.92
C LYS A 6 -17.68 2.39 10.47
N ILE A 7 -17.42 3.01 9.33
CA ILE A 7 -16.07 3.22 8.79
C ILE A 7 -15.40 4.41 9.51
N LEU A 8 -16.19 5.44 9.87
CA LEU A 8 -15.68 6.69 10.43
C LEU A 8 -14.88 6.53 11.73
N ARG A 9 -15.13 5.47 12.52
CA ARG A 9 -14.33 5.18 13.73
C ARG A 9 -12.88 4.76 13.44
N TYR A 10 -12.57 4.38 12.21
CA TYR A 10 -11.22 4.02 11.76
C TYR A 10 -10.55 5.15 10.98
N LYS A 11 -11.20 6.32 10.87
CA LYS A 11 -10.74 7.42 10.01
C LYS A 11 -9.29 7.80 10.31
N ASP A 12 -8.98 8.04 11.58
CA ASP A 12 -7.64 8.51 11.99
C ASP A 12 -6.56 7.45 11.71
N GLU A 13 -6.89 6.16 11.88
CA GLU A 13 -5.98 5.05 11.53
C GLU A 13 -5.77 4.96 10.02
N MET A 14 -6.84 5.07 9.23
CA MET A 14 -6.77 5.08 7.76
C MET A 14 -5.96 6.27 7.23
N GLU A 15 -6.15 7.47 7.78
CA GLU A 15 -5.37 8.66 7.41
C GLU A 15 -3.90 8.52 7.80
N ALA A 16 -3.61 7.95 8.97
CA ALA A 16 -2.23 7.69 9.39
C ALA A 16 -1.52 6.66 8.50
N ASP A 17 -2.20 5.58 8.12
CA ASP A 17 -1.65 4.57 7.21
C ASP A 17 -1.51 5.11 5.78
N LEU A 18 -2.47 5.90 5.31
CA LEU A 18 -2.36 6.61 4.03
C LEU A 18 -1.16 7.55 4.02
N ALA A 19 -0.98 8.36 5.06
CA ALA A 19 0.17 9.27 5.17
C ALA A 19 1.50 8.52 5.14
N LYS A 20 1.61 7.36 5.81
CA LYS A 20 2.80 6.50 5.74
C LYS A 20 3.09 6.02 4.31
N LEU A 21 2.06 5.67 3.54
CA LEU A 21 2.22 5.21 2.17
C LEU A 21 2.57 6.37 1.22
N VAL A 22 1.88 7.51 1.34
CA VAL A 22 2.12 8.72 0.54
C VAL A 22 3.55 9.27 0.73
N ALA A 23 4.10 9.14 1.94
CA ALA A 23 5.49 9.53 2.23
C ALA A 23 6.55 8.64 1.56
N ILE A 24 6.14 7.60 0.83
CA ILE A 24 7.04 6.74 0.05
C ILE A 24 6.98 7.18 -1.41
N PRO A 25 8.06 7.75 -1.98
CA PRO A 25 8.12 8.09 -3.40
C PRO A 25 8.34 6.82 -4.22
N SER A 26 7.34 5.94 -4.28
CA SER A 26 7.34 4.65 -4.97
C SER A 26 7.25 4.79 -6.49
N VAL A 27 8.01 5.72 -7.05
CA VAL A 27 8.24 5.80 -8.48
C VAL A 27 9.09 4.61 -8.90
N CYS A 28 8.68 3.94 -9.99
CA CYS A 28 9.45 2.84 -10.55
C CYS A 28 10.90 3.27 -10.83
N GLY A 29 11.85 2.58 -10.18
CA GLY A 29 13.28 2.87 -10.26
C GLY A 29 14.09 1.74 -10.88
N PRO A 30 15.43 1.91 -10.98
CA PRO A 30 16.32 0.86 -11.47
C PRO A 30 16.18 -0.42 -10.65
N ALA A 31 16.20 -1.57 -11.32
CA ALA A 31 16.15 -2.87 -10.66
C ALA A 31 17.40 -3.09 -9.78
N GLU A 32 17.19 -3.58 -8.56
CA GLU A 32 18.24 -4.05 -7.65
C GLU A 32 18.06 -5.56 -7.39
N PRO A 33 19.08 -6.27 -6.88
CA PRO A 33 18.93 -7.67 -6.47
C PRO A 33 17.73 -7.87 -5.52
N GLY A 34 16.74 -8.63 -5.98
CA GLY A 34 15.51 -8.90 -5.23
C GLY A 34 14.51 -7.73 -5.16
N ARG A 35 14.70 -6.66 -5.93
CA ARG A 35 13.80 -5.49 -6.00
C ARG A 35 13.64 -5.06 -7.46
N PRO A 36 12.73 -5.72 -8.21
CA PRO A 36 12.64 -5.56 -9.66
C PRO A 36 12.25 -4.15 -10.11
N PHE A 37 11.60 -3.37 -9.24
CA PHE A 37 11.09 -2.02 -9.52
C PHE A 37 11.76 -0.92 -8.67
N GLY A 38 12.94 -1.22 -8.12
CA GLY A 38 13.71 -0.32 -7.27
C GLY A 38 13.33 -0.37 -5.79
N ALA A 39 14.14 0.31 -4.98
CA ALA A 39 14.05 0.28 -3.51
C ALA A 39 12.74 0.88 -2.97
N GLU A 40 12.27 1.98 -3.54
CA GLU A 40 11.08 2.68 -3.04
C GLU A 40 9.78 1.92 -3.35
N SER A 41 9.67 1.30 -4.53
CA SER A 41 8.55 0.40 -4.86
C SER A 41 8.50 -0.80 -3.91
N ALA A 42 9.66 -1.41 -3.62
CA ALA A 42 9.76 -2.50 -2.65
C ALA A 42 9.41 -2.03 -1.23
N ARG A 43 9.78 -0.80 -0.85
CA ARG A 43 9.44 -0.17 0.43
C ARG A 43 7.93 0.04 0.57
N ALA A 44 7.26 0.56 -0.46
CA ALA A 44 5.80 0.73 -0.47
C ALA A 44 5.06 -0.61 -0.36
N LEU A 45 5.48 -1.62 -1.13
CA LEU A 45 4.92 -2.97 -1.03
C LEU A 45 5.11 -3.55 0.38
N GLY A 46 6.30 -3.42 0.96
CA GLY A 46 6.56 -3.86 2.33
C GLY A 46 5.70 -3.12 3.36
N ALA A 47 5.48 -1.82 3.19
CA ALA A 47 4.68 -1.00 4.09
C ALA A 47 3.20 -1.42 4.08
N ILE A 48 2.58 -1.59 2.91
CA ILE A 48 1.17 -2.01 2.84
C ILE A 48 0.96 -3.43 3.38
N LEU A 49 1.90 -4.36 3.10
CA LEU A 49 1.83 -5.71 3.66
C LEU A 49 1.97 -5.69 5.18
N LYS A 50 2.84 -4.84 5.74
CA LYS A 50 2.95 -4.69 7.19
C LYS A 50 1.69 -4.10 7.83
N ILE A 51 1.05 -3.15 7.16
CA ILE A 51 -0.25 -2.60 7.60
C ILE A 51 -1.29 -3.71 7.63
N ALA A 52 -1.41 -4.49 6.55
CA ALA A 52 -2.34 -5.61 6.45
C ALA A 52 -2.09 -6.70 7.51
N ASP A 53 -0.82 -7.06 7.75
CA ASP A 53 -0.42 -7.99 8.81
C ASP A 53 -0.82 -7.47 10.20
N GLY A 54 -0.64 -6.18 10.46
CA GLY A 54 -1.09 -5.51 11.69
C GLY A 54 -2.62 -5.53 11.88
N MET A 55 -3.39 -5.64 10.79
CA MET A 55 -4.85 -5.84 10.82
C MET A 55 -5.25 -7.31 11.00
N GLY A 56 -4.28 -8.23 11.12
CA GLY A 56 -4.50 -9.67 11.29
C GLY A 56 -4.73 -10.43 9.99
N LEU A 57 -4.39 -9.84 8.83
CA LEU A 57 -4.48 -10.51 7.53
C LEU A 57 -3.26 -11.40 7.29
N ALA A 58 -3.44 -12.53 6.63
CA ALA A 58 -2.33 -13.39 6.23
C ALA A 58 -1.64 -12.77 5.00
N THR A 59 -0.39 -12.34 5.14
CA THR A 59 0.32 -11.63 4.07
C THR A 59 1.41 -12.47 3.41
N LYS A 60 1.62 -12.24 2.12
CA LYS A 60 2.71 -12.88 1.37
C LYS A 60 3.34 -11.87 0.42
N ASN A 61 4.66 -11.75 0.52
CA ASN A 61 5.49 -11.05 -0.46
C ASN A 61 6.01 -12.07 -1.49
N VAL A 62 5.89 -11.76 -2.77
CA VAL A 62 6.33 -12.60 -3.88
C VAL A 62 7.50 -11.91 -4.58
N GLY A 63 8.69 -12.05 -3.99
CA GLY A 63 9.95 -11.59 -4.58
C GLY A 63 10.04 -10.08 -4.79
N ASN A 64 9.34 -9.29 -3.98
CA ASN A 64 9.12 -7.85 -4.14
C ASN A 64 8.54 -7.44 -5.51
N TYR A 65 7.96 -8.39 -6.23
CA TYR A 65 7.28 -8.15 -7.50
C TYR A 65 5.81 -7.79 -7.24
N ALA A 66 5.18 -8.54 -6.35
CA ALA A 66 3.81 -8.34 -5.89
C ALA A 66 3.67 -8.88 -4.47
N GLY A 67 2.52 -8.62 -3.85
CA GLY A 67 2.14 -9.24 -2.60
C GLY A 67 0.62 -9.27 -2.47
N HIS A 68 0.15 -10.11 -1.57
CA HIS A 68 -1.27 -10.22 -1.27
C HIS A 68 -1.49 -10.36 0.24
N ALA A 69 -2.67 -9.95 0.67
CA ALA A 69 -3.18 -10.12 2.02
C ALA A 69 -4.53 -10.84 1.93
N GLU A 70 -4.71 -11.88 2.73
CA GLU A 70 -5.88 -12.77 2.64
C GLU A 70 -6.72 -12.72 3.92
N TYR A 71 -8.04 -12.82 3.73
CA TYR A 71 -9.03 -12.97 4.78
C TYR A 71 -10.07 -14.03 4.40
N GLY A 72 -10.36 -14.95 5.32
CA GLY A 72 -11.35 -16.01 5.12
C GLY A 72 -10.75 -17.34 4.66
N ALA A 73 -11.64 -18.29 4.32
CA ALA A 73 -11.31 -19.62 3.85
C ALA A 73 -12.43 -20.13 2.93
N GLY A 74 -12.10 -20.99 1.96
CA GLY A 74 -13.09 -21.54 1.01
C GLY A 74 -12.47 -21.91 -0.33
N GLY A 75 -13.30 -22.43 -1.23
CA GLY A 75 -12.90 -22.74 -2.61
C GLY A 75 -13.02 -21.55 -3.58
N ASP A 76 -13.90 -20.60 -3.26
CA ASP A 76 -14.13 -19.39 -4.06
C ASP A 76 -13.31 -18.21 -3.53
N MET A 77 -12.89 -17.32 -4.42
CA MET A 77 -12.09 -16.14 -4.10
C MET A 77 -12.67 -14.90 -4.78
N ALA A 78 -12.78 -13.82 -4.01
CA ALA A 78 -12.93 -12.47 -4.54
C ALA A 78 -11.60 -11.72 -4.32
N ALA A 79 -11.06 -11.14 -5.38
CA ALA A 79 -9.80 -10.41 -5.34
C ALA A 79 -10.02 -8.93 -5.65
N VAL A 80 -9.26 -8.07 -4.97
CA VAL A 80 -9.13 -6.65 -5.30
C VAL A 80 -7.67 -6.43 -5.67
N ASP A 81 -7.43 -6.05 -6.91
CA ASP A 81 -6.08 -5.77 -7.41
C ASP A 81 -5.82 -4.26 -7.38
N THR A 82 -4.67 -3.88 -6.87
CA THR A 82 -4.25 -2.48 -6.65
C THR A 82 -2.76 -2.35 -6.86
N HIS A 83 -2.32 -1.14 -7.18
CA HIS A 83 -0.90 -0.83 -7.31
C HIS A 83 -0.45 0.11 -6.19
N VAL A 84 0.86 0.07 -5.88
CA VAL A 84 1.48 0.90 -4.83
C VAL A 84 2.57 1.81 -5.38
N ASP A 85 2.88 1.71 -6.67
CA ASP A 85 3.76 2.62 -7.38
C ASP A 85 3.03 3.89 -7.79
N VAL A 86 3.80 4.95 -7.97
CA VAL A 86 3.31 6.27 -8.42
C VAL A 86 4.11 6.78 -9.59
N VAL A 87 3.57 7.79 -10.27
CA VAL A 87 4.32 8.56 -11.27
C VAL A 87 5.20 9.62 -10.59
N PRO A 88 6.25 10.12 -11.25
CA PRO A 88 7.03 11.25 -10.74
C PRO A 88 6.13 12.46 -10.45
N ALA A 89 6.33 13.11 -9.30
CA ALA A 89 5.47 14.21 -8.86
C ALA A 89 5.48 15.42 -9.80
N GLY A 90 6.57 15.61 -10.57
CA GLY A 90 6.71 16.74 -11.48
C GLY A 90 6.88 18.07 -10.74
N SER A 91 6.25 19.13 -11.27
CA SER A 91 6.37 20.51 -10.78
C SER A 91 4.99 21.16 -10.66
N GLY A 92 4.88 22.23 -9.87
CA GLY A 92 3.65 23.02 -9.74
C GLY A 92 2.77 22.63 -8.56
N TRP A 93 3.34 21.93 -7.57
CA TRP A 93 2.66 21.66 -6.30
C TRP A 93 2.72 22.87 -5.38
N ASP A 94 1.60 23.20 -4.75
CA ASP A 94 1.53 24.21 -3.67
C ASP A 94 2.00 23.66 -2.32
N THR A 95 2.08 22.33 -2.20
CA THR A 95 2.48 21.58 -0.99
C THR A 95 3.52 20.52 -1.32
N ASP A 96 4.08 19.87 -0.30
CA ASP A 96 4.91 18.68 -0.51
C ASP A 96 4.04 17.53 -1.06
N PRO A 97 4.33 16.98 -2.26
CA PRO A 97 3.55 15.87 -2.85
C PRO A 97 3.62 14.56 -2.07
N LEU A 98 4.59 14.42 -1.15
CA LEU A 98 4.80 13.23 -0.33
C LEU A 98 4.35 13.45 1.13
N CYS A 99 3.44 14.40 1.34
CA CYS A 99 2.85 14.70 2.64
C CYS A 99 1.32 14.74 2.53
N LEU A 100 0.64 14.22 3.56
CA LEU A 100 -0.83 14.26 3.68
C LEU A 100 -1.27 15.41 4.60
#